data_AF-A0A655FY55-F1
#
_entry.id   AF-A0A655FY55-F1
#
_cell.length_a   1.000
_cell.length_b   1.000
_cell.length_c   1.000
_cell.angle_alpha   90.00
_cell.angle_beta   90.00
_cell.angle_gamma   90.00
#
_symmetry.space_group_name_H-M   'P 1'
#
loop_
_entity.id
_entity.type
_entity.pdbx_description
1 polymer ?
#
loop_
_entity_poly.entity_id
_entity_poly.type
_entity_poly.pdbx_seq_one_letter_code
_entity_poly.pdbx_strand_id
1 'polypeptide(L)'
;MTNVAAQLKDPRGNPVPLRVGLATGPVVAGVVGSRRFFYDVWGDAVNVASRMESTDSVGQIQVPDEVYERLKDDFVLRERGHINVKGKGVMRTWYLIGRKVAADPGEVRGAEPRTAGV
;
A
#
# COMPACT_ATOMS: atom_id res chain seq x y z
N MET A 1 -1.63 -6.75 -7.38
CA MET A 1 -2.74 -5.84 -7.76
C MET A 1 -2.32 -4.73 -8.72
N THR A 2 -1.11 -4.17 -8.64
CA THR A 2 -0.59 -3.16 -9.58
C THR A 2 -0.56 -3.62 -11.05
N ASN A 3 -0.37 -4.92 -11.30
CA ASN A 3 -0.28 -5.46 -12.67
C ASN A 3 -1.54 -5.27 -13.52
N VAL A 4 -2.74 -5.28 -12.93
CA VAL A 4 -3.97 -5.16 -13.73
C VAL A 4 -4.19 -3.72 -14.15
N ALA A 5 -4.05 -2.77 -13.22
CA ALA A 5 -4.23 -1.36 -13.54
C ALA A 5 -3.10 -0.80 -14.43
N ALA A 6 -1.88 -1.32 -14.30
CA ALA A 6 -0.76 -0.95 -15.18
C ALA A 6 -0.95 -1.40 -16.63
N GLN A 7 -1.82 -2.39 -16.88
CA GLN A 7 -2.18 -2.84 -18.24
C GLN A 7 -3.27 -1.98 -18.88
N LEU A 8 -3.95 -1.14 -18.10
CA LEU A 8 -4.96 -0.24 -18.63
C LEU A 8 -4.30 0.89 -19.42
N LYS A 9 -4.85 1.13 -20.60
CA LYS A 9 -4.46 2.22 -21.48
C LYS A 9 -5.67 3.11 -21.76
N ASP A 10 -5.42 4.40 -21.94
CA ASP A 10 -6.44 5.31 -22.44
C ASP A 10 -6.78 5.00 -23.92
N PRO A 11 -7.84 5.60 -24.51
CA PRO A 11 -8.17 5.41 -25.92
C PRO A 11 -7.07 5.83 -26.91
N ARG A 12 -6.02 6.52 -26.44
CA ARG A 12 -4.86 6.97 -27.23
C ARG A 12 -3.65 6.06 -27.03
N GLY A 13 -3.76 5.00 -26.22
CA GLY A 13 -2.70 4.04 -25.96
C GLY A 13 -1.70 4.43 -24.85
N ASN A 14 -1.95 5.54 -24.13
CA ASN A 14 -1.07 5.97 -23.04
C ASN A 14 -1.35 5.20 -21.75
N PRO A 15 -0.33 4.99 -20.89
CA PRO A 15 -0.55 4.45 -19.56
C PRO A 15 -1.49 5.33 -18.73
N VAL A 16 -2.39 4.72 -17.97
CA VAL A 16 -3.28 5.47 -17.07
C VAL A 16 -2.46 6.03 -15.89
N PRO A 17 -2.48 7.35 -15.64
CA PRO A 17 -1.73 7.95 -14.54
C PRO A 17 -2.45 7.72 -13.20
N LEU A 18 -2.39 6.49 -12.70
CA LEU A 18 -3.07 6.10 -11.47
C LEU A 18 -2.30 6.56 -10.24
N ARG A 19 -3.04 6.99 -9.21
CA ARG A 19 -2.54 7.24 -7.86
C ARG A 19 -3.39 6.49 -6.86
N VAL A 20 -2.78 5.99 -5.79
CA VAL A 20 -3.49 5.19 -4.79
C VAL A 20 -3.01 5.57 -3.40
N GLY A 21 -3.95 5.97 -2.55
CA GLY A 21 -3.72 6.19 -1.12
C GLY A 21 -4.39 5.11 -0.29
N LEU A 22 -3.67 4.55 0.69
CA LEU A 22 -4.22 3.57 1.62
C LEU A 22 -4.04 4.06 3.05
N ALA A 23 -5.05 3.88 3.89
CA ALA A 23 -4.94 4.09 5.34
C ALA A 23 -5.80 3.06 6.07
N THR A 24 -5.54 2.92 7.37
CA THR A 24 -6.32 2.06 8.26
C THR A 24 -6.61 2.81 9.54
N GLY A 25 -7.72 2.48 10.19
CA GLY A 25 -8.17 3.13 11.41
C GLY A 25 -9.68 3.06 11.57
N PRO A 26 -10.23 3.68 12.64
CA PRO A 26 -11.65 3.70 12.90
C PRO A 26 -12.40 4.49 11.83
N VAL A 27 -13.56 3.97 11.43
CA VAL A 27 -14.48 4.57 10.45
C VAL A 27 -15.92 4.45 10.93
N VAL A 28 -16.77 5.31 10.38
CA VAL A 28 -18.23 5.24 10.50
C VAL A 28 -18.78 4.95 9.11
N ALA A 29 -19.73 4.03 9.03
CA ALA A 29 -20.41 3.73 7.78
C ALA A 29 -21.92 3.68 8.01
N GLY A 30 -22.70 4.01 6.98
CA GLY A 30 -24.14 4.00 7.09
C GLY A 30 -24.85 4.40 5.81
N VAL A 31 -26.17 4.35 5.87
CA VAL A 31 -27.04 4.84 4.81
C VAL A 31 -27.38 6.30 5.08
N VAL A 32 -27.12 7.15 4.10
CA VAL A 32 -27.36 8.59 4.14
C VAL A 32 -28.43 8.95 3.10
N GLY A 33 -29.20 10.00 3.40
CA GLY A 33 -30.25 10.53 2.53
C GLY A 33 -31.65 10.05 2.91
N SER A 34 -32.65 10.93 2.73
CA SER A 34 -34.05 10.66 3.09
C SER A 34 -34.96 10.40 1.89
N ARG A 35 -34.58 10.89 0.70
CA ARG A 35 -35.32 10.68 -0.57
C ARG A 35 -34.61 9.74 -1.54
N ARG A 36 -33.28 9.67 -1.47
CA ARG A 36 -32.43 8.71 -2.17
C ARG A 36 -31.39 8.24 -1.18
N PHE A 37 -31.44 6.95 -0.89
CA PHE A 37 -30.54 6.30 0.04
C PHE A 37 -29.22 5.97 -0.66
N PHE A 38 -28.11 6.35 -0.07
CA PHE A 38 -26.78 5.96 -0.50
C PHE A 38 -25.98 5.45 0.70
N TYR A 39 -25.25 4.35 0.51
CA TYR A 39 -24.32 3.85 1.52
C TYR A 39 -23.01 4.60 1.39
N ASP A 40 -22.45 5.04 2.51
CA ASP A 40 -21.21 5.80 2.54
C ASP A 40 -20.35 5.42 3.77
N VAL A 41 -19.06 5.73 3.70
CA VAL A 41 -18.07 5.50 4.75
C VAL A 41 -17.25 6.77 4.95
N TRP A 42 -17.19 7.26 6.19
CA TRP A 42 -16.48 8.47 6.55
C TRP A 42 -15.70 8.27 7.86
N GLY A 43 -14.77 9.18 8.13
CA GLY A 43 -13.96 9.15 9.35
C GLY A 43 -12.52 9.54 9.08
N ASP A 44 -11.72 9.46 10.14
CA ASP A 44 -10.32 9.89 10.12
C ASP A 44 -9.48 9.07 9.15
N ALA A 45 -9.64 7.74 9.13
CA ALA A 45 -8.92 6.87 8.19
C ALA A 45 -9.25 7.19 6.73
N VAL A 46 -10.51 7.54 6.41
CA VAL A 46 -10.92 7.98 5.07
C VAL A 46 -10.24 9.29 4.68
N ASN A 47 -10.20 10.25 5.62
CA ASN A 47 -9.48 11.51 5.41
C ASN A 47 -7.99 11.27 5.17
N VAL A 48 -7.34 10.44 5.97
CA VAL A 48 -5.90 10.12 5.80
C VAL A 48 -5.66 9.42 4.46
N ALA A 49 -6.48 8.44 4.08
CA ALA A 49 -6.37 7.76 2.78
C ALA A 49 -6.50 8.75 1.60
N SER A 50 -7.46 9.67 1.67
CA SER A 50 -7.62 10.73 0.68
C SER A 50 -6.37 11.62 0.57
N ARG A 51 -5.69 11.91 1.69
CA ARG A 51 -4.44 12.67 1.69
C ARG A 51 -3.28 11.88 1.10
N MET A 52 -3.19 10.59 1.40
CA MET A 52 -2.20 9.71 0.77
C MET A 52 -2.38 9.70 -0.75
N GLU A 53 -3.60 9.58 -1.28
CA GLU A 53 -3.83 9.61 -2.74
C GLU A 53 -3.47 10.98 -3.33
N SER A 54 -3.97 12.07 -2.73
CA SER A 54 -3.81 13.41 -3.29
C SER A 54 -2.36 13.87 -3.38
N THR A 55 -1.50 13.37 -2.49
CA THR A 55 -0.07 13.68 -2.44
C THR A 55 0.79 12.61 -3.10
N ASP A 56 0.20 11.55 -3.65
CA ASP A 56 0.92 10.43 -4.24
C ASP A 56 1.61 10.82 -5.55
N SER A 57 2.65 10.06 -5.89
CA SER A 57 3.30 10.12 -7.20
C SER A 57 2.65 9.08 -8.12
N VAL A 58 2.45 9.45 -9.39
CA VAL A 58 1.81 8.56 -10.37
C VAL A 58 2.48 7.19 -10.43
N GLY A 59 1.67 6.13 -10.42
CA GLY A 59 2.08 4.74 -10.50
C GLY A 59 2.55 4.13 -9.18
N GLN A 60 2.41 4.84 -8.06
CA GLN A 60 2.75 4.34 -6.74
C GLN A 60 1.50 4.04 -5.91
N ILE A 61 1.71 3.43 -4.74
CA ILE A 61 0.70 3.26 -3.71
C ILE A 61 1.30 3.85 -2.43
N GLN A 62 0.77 4.97 -1.98
CA GLN A 62 1.25 5.65 -0.79
C GLN A 62 0.47 5.24 0.46
N VAL A 63 1.19 5.00 1.56
CA VAL A 63 0.62 4.56 2.83
C VAL A 63 1.24 5.31 4.03
N PRO A 64 0.51 5.51 5.14
CA PRO A 64 1.04 6.07 6.39
C PRO A 64 1.77 5.00 7.21
N ASP A 65 2.47 5.44 8.25
CA ASP A 65 3.22 4.59 9.19
C ASP A 65 2.37 3.46 9.82
N GLU A 66 1.13 3.76 10.21
CA GLU A 66 0.17 2.78 10.77
C GLU A 66 -0.06 1.57 9.84
N VAL A 67 -0.07 1.79 8.53
CA VAL A 67 -0.21 0.73 7.53
C VAL A 67 1.11 0.00 7.33
N TYR A 68 2.22 0.73 7.32
CA TYR A 68 3.56 0.15 7.24
C TYR A 68 3.78 -0.87 8.36
N GLU A 69 3.48 -0.50 9.61
CA GLU A 69 3.65 -1.39 10.78
C GLU A 69 2.88 -2.71 10.64
N ARG A 70 1.72 -2.69 9.98
CA ARG A 70 0.89 -3.88 9.76
C ARG A 70 1.31 -4.72 8.56
N LEU A 71 2.03 -4.14 7.60
CA LEU A 71 2.38 -4.80 6.33
C LEU A 71 3.87 -5.13 6.20
N LYS A 72 4.74 -4.56 7.05
CA LYS A 72 6.21 -4.65 6.92
C LYS A 72 6.75 -6.08 6.90
N ASP A 73 6.04 -7.04 7.49
CA ASP A 73 6.50 -8.43 7.57
C ASP A 73 6.20 -9.22 6.29
N ASP A 74 5.09 -8.92 5.61
CA ASP A 74 4.62 -9.64 4.41
C ASP A 74 4.87 -8.89 3.09
N PHE A 75 5.13 -7.58 3.16
CA PHE A 75 5.27 -6.72 1.99
C PHE A 75 6.59 -5.94 2.01
N VAL A 76 7.06 -5.60 0.81
CA VAL A 76 8.18 -4.68 0.61
C VAL A 76 7.63 -3.27 0.56
N LEU A 77 8.05 -2.44 1.51
CA LEU A 77 7.72 -1.02 1.55
C LEU A 77 9.02 -0.21 1.50
N ARG A 78 8.98 0.93 0.80
CA ARG A 78 10.10 1.88 0.72
C ARG A 78 9.68 3.19 1.34
N GLU A 79 10.52 3.75 2.19
CA GLU A 79 10.24 5.06 2.76
C GLU A 79 10.14 6.12 1.65
N ARG A 80 9.09 6.93 1.71
CA ARG A 80 8.92 8.11 0.85
C ARG A 80 9.49 9.35 1.52
N GLY A 81 9.28 9.46 2.83
CA GLY A 81 9.61 10.63 3.63
C GLY A 81 8.37 11.21 4.30
N HIS A 82 8.46 12.49 4.66
CA HIS A 82 7.46 13.16 5.48
C HIS A 82 6.57 14.10 4.65
N ILE A 83 5.27 14.13 4.96
CA ILE A 83 4.32 15.07 4.37
C ILE A 83 3.51 15.77 5.46
N ASN A 84 3.11 17.02 5.21
CA ASN A 84 2.23 17.73 6.13
C ASN A 84 0.76 17.42 5.82
N VAL A 85 0.06 16.84 6.80
CA VAL A 85 -1.35 16.45 6.67
C VAL A 85 -2.18 17.36 7.55
N LYS A 86 -3.15 18.07 6.95
CA LYS A 86 -4.05 18.98 7.65
C LYS A 86 -4.76 18.26 8.80
N GLY A 87 -4.60 18.77 10.03
CA GLY A 87 -5.20 18.21 11.24
C GLY A 87 -4.42 17.05 11.88
N LYS A 88 -3.35 16.56 11.25
CA LYS A 88 -2.45 15.52 11.79
C LYS A 88 -1.02 16.00 11.99
N GLY A 89 -0.62 17.06 11.30
CA GLY A 89 0.76 17.55 11.30
C GLY A 89 1.64 16.75 10.34
N VAL A 90 2.92 16.68 10.65
CA VAL A 90 3.91 15.97 9.83
C VAL A 90 3.74 14.46 10.02
N MET A 91 3.51 13.75 8.92
CA MET A 91 3.36 12.30 8.90
C MET A 91 4.45 11.65 8.05
N ARG A 92 5.07 10.59 8.57
CA ARG A 92 5.95 9.71 7.81
C ARG A 92 5.11 8.82 6.89
N THR A 93 5.59 8.63 5.66
CA THR A 93 4.88 7.89 4.62
C THR A 93 5.80 6.97 3.84
N TRP A 94 5.19 5.96 3.24
CA TRP A 94 5.85 4.87 2.56
C TRP A 94 5.20 4.58 1.22
N TYR A 95 5.96 4.02 0.30
CA TYR A 95 5.44 3.39 -0.91
C TYR A 95 5.36 1.89 -0.72
N LEU A 96 4.19 1.33 -0.95
CA LEU A 96 3.98 -0.12 -1.01
C LEU A 96 4.42 -0.64 -2.39
N ILE A 97 5.51 -1.41 -2.43
CA ILE A 97 6.14 -1.85 -3.68
C ILE A 97 5.54 -3.18 -4.17
N GLY A 98 5.37 -4.13 -3.26
CA GLY A 98 4.89 -5.46 -3.61
C GLY A 98 4.91 -6.42 -2.44
N ARG A 99 4.44 -7.64 -2.67
CA ARG A 99 4.46 -8.72 -1.68
C ARG A 99 5.86 -9.31 -1.60
N LYS A 100 6.32 -9.64 -0.39
CA LYS A 100 7.53 -10.47 -0.24
C LYS A 100 7.23 -11.86 -0.77
N VAL A 101 8.22 -12.45 -1.44
CA VAL A 101 8.18 -13.88 -1.74
C VAL A 101 8.48 -14.58 -0.42
N ALA A 102 7.57 -15.44 0.04
CA ALA A 102 7.84 -16.26 1.21
C ALA A 102 9.06 -17.11 0.92
N ALA A 103 10.04 -17.13 1.83
CA ALA A 103 11.13 -18.09 1.74
C ALA A 103 10.51 -19.49 1.82
N ASP A 104 10.75 -20.32 0.82
CA ASP A 104 10.36 -21.72 0.85
C ASP A 104 11.09 -22.39 2.03
N PRO A 105 10.39 -23.01 3.01
CA PRO A 105 11.04 -23.68 4.14
C PRO A 105 11.91 -24.90 3.74
N GLY A 106 12.08 -25.18 2.44
CA GLY A 106 12.74 -26.38 1.92
C GLY A 106 14.26 -26.32 1.72
N GLU A 107 14.92 -25.16 1.75
CA GLU A 107 16.35 -25.08 1.42
C GLU A 107 17.24 -24.95 2.67
N VAL A 108 17.13 -25.94 3.56
CA VAL A 108 18.20 -26.23 4.53
C VAL A 108 18.33 -27.75 4.69
N ARG A 109 19.27 -28.35 3.94
CA ARG A 109 20.07 -29.52 4.35
C ARG A 109 21.08 -29.92 3.26
N GLY A 110 22.35 -29.73 3.59
CA GLY A 110 23.36 -30.76 3.33
C GLY A 110 24.47 -30.41 2.33
N ALA A 111 25.60 -29.95 2.86
CA ALA A 111 26.92 -30.43 2.40
C ALA A 111 27.95 -30.20 3.52
N GLU A 112 28.12 -31.20 4.40
CA GLU A 112 29.36 -31.31 5.16
C GLU A 112 30.51 -31.62 4.19
N PRO A 113 31.70 -31.03 4.36
CA PRO A 113 32.85 -31.34 3.52
C PRO A 113 33.44 -32.68 3.98
N ARG A 114 33.17 -33.76 3.22
CA ARG A 114 33.91 -35.01 3.37
C ARG A 114 35.34 -34.80 2.87
N THR A 115 36.25 -34.81 3.82
CA THR A 115 37.69 -35.00 3.66
C THR A 115 37.95 -36.24 2.80
N ALA A 116 38.65 -36.09 1.66
CA ALA A 116 39.21 -37.22 0.94
C ALA A 116 40.71 -37.29 1.27
N GLY A 117 41.07 -38.27 2.09
CA GLY A 117 42.44 -38.75 2.18
C GLY A 117 42.72 -39.71 1.03
N VAL A 118 43.87 -39.51 0.38
CA VAL A 118 44.78 -40.55 -0.13
C VAL A 118 46.19 -40.01 0.10
#